data_AF-A0A0V0J5W2-F1
#
_entry.id   AF-A0A0V0J5W2-F1
#
_cell.length_a   1.000
_cell.length_b   1.000
_cell.length_c   1.000
_cell.angle_alpha   90.00
_cell.angle_beta   90.00
_cell.angle_gamma   90.00
#
_symmetry.space_group_name_H-M   'P 1'
#
loop_
_entity.id
_entity.type
_entity.pdbx_description
1 polymer ?
#
loop_
_entity_poly.entity_id
_entity_poly.type
_entity_poly.pdbx_seq_one_letter_code
_entity_poly.pdbx_strand_id
1 'polypeptide(L)'
;MLVRLPALFTTSLWFPSLSSHFRTVKTFSYDPFYISLKPSIPVCPTVQLCLNGYDFPVLERYERYARVALGRWAETVSSFPLPPRKTMYKTYHPNSTKVKAEFELSKYCRVFTIDGIKSVDLPIIVDLLQQNLPEGVEMTLQEYDPQLEESRYVANLEMETLQSELEKLSK
;
A
#
# COMPACT_ATOMS: atom_id res chain seq x y z
N MET A 1 -28.35 42.53 60.42
CA MET A 1 -27.66 41.70 61.44
C MET A 1 -28.09 40.26 61.19
N LEU A 2 -27.12 39.39 60.87
CA LEU A 2 -27.09 37.92 60.73
C LEU A 2 -28.38 37.15 61.12
N VAL A 3 -28.79 36.08 60.42
CA VAL A 3 -28.17 34.75 60.53
C VAL A 3 -28.80 33.76 59.51
N ARG A 4 -27.91 33.04 58.80
CA ARG A 4 -27.94 31.66 58.22
C ARG A 4 -29.02 31.20 57.22
N LEU A 5 -28.51 30.87 56.03
CA LEU A 5 -29.02 29.91 55.03
C LEU A 5 -29.27 28.49 55.60
N PRO A 6 -30.21 27.75 55.00
CA PRO A 6 -30.10 26.29 54.92
C PRO A 6 -30.16 25.75 53.48
N ALA A 7 -29.17 24.88 53.21
CA ALA A 7 -29.17 23.67 52.39
C ALA A 7 -30.15 23.54 51.21
N LEU A 8 -29.62 23.67 49.99
CA LEU A 8 -30.20 23.04 48.80
C LEU A 8 -29.71 21.59 48.74
N PHE A 9 -30.64 20.65 48.88
CA PHE A 9 -30.45 19.23 48.63
C PHE A 9 -30.06 19.02 47.16
N THR A 10 -28.81 18.62 46.92
CA THR A 10 -28.36 18.03 45.67
C THR A 10 -28.60 16.52 45.75
N THR A 11 -29.73 16.06 45.23
CA THR A 11 -29.91 14.64 44.93
C THR A 11 -29.26 14.34 43.58
N SER A 12 -28.13 13.63 43.62
CA SER A 12 -27.50 13.04 42.44
C SER A 12 -28.46 12.00 41.83
N LEU A 13 -29.15 12.36 40.76
CA LEU A 13 -29.78 11.38 39.88
C LEU A 13 -28.69 10.78 38.99
N TRP A 14 -28.16 9.65 39.46
CA TRP A 14 -27.34 8.73 38.69
C TRP A 14 -28.12 8.31 37.44
N PHE A 15 -27.68 8.77 36.26
CA PHE A 15 -28.12 8.18 35.00
C PHE A 15 -27.31 6.90 34.78
N PRO A 16 -27.91 5.69 34.81
CA PRO A 16 -27.21 4.52 34.32
C PRO A 16 -27.03 4.69 32.80
N SER A 17 -25.76 4.76 32.39
CA SER A 17 -25.37 4.63 30.99
C SER A 17 -26.00 3.36 30.42
N LEU A 18 -26.92 3.55 29.47
CA LEU A 18 -27.48 2.46 28.69
C LEU A 18 -26.37 1.97 27.74
N SER A 19 -25.50 1.09 28.24
CA SER A 19 -24.60 0.34 27.37
C SER A 19 -25.47 -0.49 26.44
N SER A 20 -25.59 -0.06 25.18
CA SER A 20 -26.07 -0.90 24.10
C SER A 20 -25.05 -2.02 23.90
N HIS A 21 -25.25 -3.13 24.62
CA HIS A 21 -24.70 -4.40 24.20
C HIS A 21 -25.35 -4.71 22.85
N PHE A 22 -24.67 -4.37 21.77
CA PHE A 22 -24.92 -4.98 20.47
C PHE A 22 -24.70 -6.48 20.66
N ARG A 23 -25.77 -7.22 20.96
CA ARG A 23 -25.79 -8.66 20.81
C ARG A 23 -25.50 -8.91 19.34
N THR A 24 -24.28 -9.32 19.02
CA THR A 24 -23.96 -9.93 17.75
C THR A 24 -24.88 -11.13 17.60
N VAL A 25 -25.94 -10.97 16.81
CA VAL A 25 -26.82 -12.06 16.41
C VAL A 25 -25.95 -12.96 15.55
N LYS A 26 -25.58 -14.13 16.09
CA LYS A 26 -24.98 -15.20 15.29
C LYS A 26 -26.07 -15.69 14.34
N THR A 27 -26.11 -15.13 13.14
CA THR A 27 -26.93 -15.69 12.07
C THR A 27 -26.41 -17.09 11.80
N PHE A 28 -27.27 -18.09 12.00
CA PHE A 28 -27.00 -19.47 11.64
C PHE A 28 -26.91 -19.52 10.11
N SER A 29 -25.69 -19.59 9.58
CA SER A 29 -25.47 -19.73 8.13
C SER A 29 -25.97 -21.11 7.70
N TYR A 30 -26.86 -21.15 6.71
CA TYR A 30 -27.39 -22.37 6.10
C TYR A 30 -26.42 -23.03 5.11
N ASP A 31 -25.20 -22.50 4.98
CA ASP A 31 -24.21 -23.09 4.08
C ASP A 31 -23.80 -24.47 4.60
N PRO A 32 -23.82 -25.50 3.75
CA PRO A 32 -23.36 -26.82 4.14
C PRO A 32 -21.87 -26.78 4.52
N PHE A 33 -21.51 -27.59 5.54
CA PHE A 33 -20.20 -27.56 6.22
C PHE A 33 -18.98 -27.65 5.31
N TYR A 34 -19.12 -28.17 4.08
CA TYR A 34 -18.04 -28.31 3.12
C TYR A 34 -17.69 -27.02 2.37
N ILE A 35 -18.58 -26.02 2.34
CA ILE A 35 -18.35 -24.74 1.64
C ILE A 35 -17.42 -23.83 2.45
N SER A 36 -17.45 -23.92 3.78
CA SER A 36 -16.61 -23.10 4.67
C SER A 36 -15.28 -23.78 5.05
N LEU A 37 -14.86 -24.83 4.33
CA LEU A 37 -13.61 -25.51 4.62
C LEU A 37 -12.43 -24.58 4.29
N LYS A 38 -11.62 -24.29 5.29
CA LYS A 38 -10.33 -23.61 5.09
C LYS A 38 -9.48 -24.48 4.17
N PRO A 39 -8.82 -23.90 3.14
CA PRO A 39 -7.96 -24.68 2.26
C PRO A 39 -6.87 -25.39 3.06
N SER A 40 -6.51 -26.60 2.62
CA SER A 40 -5.46 -27.40 3.26
C SER A 40 -4.09 -26.71 3.25
N ILE A 41 -3.87 -25.81 2.29
CA ILE A 41 -2.65 -25.00 2.16
C ILE A 41 -3.07 -23.54 2.28
N PRO A 42 -2.46 -22.75 3.17
CA PRO A 42 -2.75 -21.32 3.28
C PRO A 42 -2.33 -20.60 2.00
N VAL A 43 -3.16 -19.63 1.61
CA VAL A 43 -2.87 -18.69 0.52
C VAL A 43 -2.26 -17.44 1.15
N CYS A 44 -1.20 -16.91 0.55
CA CYS A 44 -0.62 -15.65 0.95
C CYS A 44 -1.60 -14.49 0.73
N PRO A 45 -1.54 -13.43 1.56
CA PRO A 45 -2.22 -12.18 1.23
C PRO A 45 -1.69 -11.65 -0.10
N THR A 46 -2.46 -10.78 -0.75
CA THR A 46 -2.03 -10.10 -1.98
C THR A 46 -0.68 -9.41 -1.74
N VAL A 47 0.28 -9.73 -2.60
CA VAL A 47 1.64 -9.19 -2.52
C VAL A 47 1.92 -8.27 -3.70
N GLN A 48 2.76 -7.27 -3.46
CA GLN A 48 3.24 -6.37 -4.50
C GLN A 48 4.74 -6.56 -4.73
N LEU A 49 5.12 -6.63 -6.01
CA LEU A 49 6.51 -6.73 -6.43
C LEU A 49 6.87 -5.48 -7.24
N CYS A 50 7.82 -4.71 -6.74
CA CYS A 50 8.31 -3.49 -7.38
C CYS A 50 9.65 -3.76 -8.06
N LEU A 51 9.70 -3.53 -9.37
CA LEU A 51 10.92 -3.56 -10.17
C LEU A 51 11.32 -2.13 -10.50
N ASN A 52 12.57 -1.76 -10.18
CA ASN A 52 13.11 -0.45 -10.49
C ASN A 52 14.35 -0.59 -11.37
N GLY A 53 14.52 0.29 -12.34
CA GLY A 53 15.71 0.29 -13.20
C GLY A 53 15.94 1.63 -13.88
N TYR A 54 17.19 1.91 -14.23
CA TYR A 54 17.54 3.10 -15.02
C TYR A 54 17.39 2.87 -16.53
N ASP A 55 17.60 1.62 -16.97
CA ASP A 55 17.44 1.21 -18.38
C ASP A 55 16.01 0.69 -18.63
N PHE A 56 15.24 1.44 -19.40
CA PHE A 56 13.85 1.13 -19.70
C PHE A 56 13.68 -0.18 -20.51
N PRO A 57 14.36 -0.38 -21.66
CA PRO A 57 14.30 -1.64 -22.40
C PRO A 57 14.55 -2.91 -21.56
N VAL A 58 15.56 -2.88 -20.67
CA VAL A 58 15.89 -4.01 -19.81
C VAL A 58 14.77 -4.28 -18.82
N LEU A 59 14.25 -3.22 -18.18
CA LEU A 59 13.14 -3.31 -17.24
C LEU A 59 11.87 -3.88 -17.90
N GLU A 60 11.48 -3.40 -19.08
CA GLU A 60 10.31 -3.89 -19.83
C GLU A 60 10.44 -5.34 -20.29
N ARG A 61 11.65 -5.74 -20.68
CA ARG A 61 11.92 -7.12 -21.06
C ARG A 61 11.78 -8.04 -19.84
N TYR A 62 12.29 -7.61 -18.69
CA TYR A 62 12.20 -8.38 -17.47
C TYR A 62 10.78 -8.41 -16.90
N GLU A 63 10.01 -7.32 -16.99
CA GLU A 63 8.57 -7.28 -16.68
C GLU A 63 7.83 -8.38 -17.44
N ARG A 64 8.11 -8.52 -18.74
CA ARG A 64 7.46 -9.53 -19.57
C ARG A 64 7.78 -10.95 -19.15
N TYR A 65 9.05 -11.19 -18.81
CA TYR A 65 9.48 -12.48 -18.28
C TYR A 65 8.79 -12.79 -16.94
N ALA A 66 8.85 -11.86 -15.98
CA ALA A 66 8.29 -12.02 -14.65
C ALA A 66 6.78 -12.27 -14.69
N ARG A 67 6.03 -11.53 -15.53
CA ARG A 67 4.59 -11.74 -15.73
C ARG A 67 4.25 -13.15 -16.21
N VAL A 68 5.01 -13.68 -17.16
CA VAL A 68 4.79 -15.05 -17.68
C VAL A 68 5.18 -16.10 -16.64
N ALA A 69 6.24 -15.88 -15.88
CA ALA A 69 6.64 -16.77 -14.80
C ALA A 69 5.57 -16.80 -13.69
N LEU A 70 5.17 -15.63 -13.20
CA LEU A 70 4.17 -15.48 -12.13
C LEU A 70 2.80 -16.03 -12.53
N GLY A 71 2.37 -15.85 -13.78
CA GLY A 71 1.10 -16.38 -14.27
C GLY A 71 0.99 -17.91 -14.29
N ARG A 72 2.06 -18.65 -13.99
CA ARG A 72 2.02 -20.11 -13.82
C ARG A 72 1.67 -20.55 -12.40
N TRP A 73 1.87 -19.69 -11.42
CA TRP A 73 1.69 -20.01 -10.00
C TRP A 73 0.57 -19.21 -9.33
N ALA A 74 0.38 -17.96 -9.75
CA ALA A 74 -0.65 -17.08 -9.20
C ALA A 74 -1.97 -17.21 -9.98
N GLU A 75 -3.07 -16.94 -9.29
CA GLU A 75 -4.41 -16.91 -9.90
C GLU A 75 -4.61 -15.63 -10.70
N THR A 76 -4.23 -14.48 -10.12
CA THR A 76 -4.32 -13.17 -10.77
C THR A 76 -2.99 -12.44 -10.69
N VAL A 77 -2.53 -11.94 -11.84
CA VAL A 77 -1.31 -11.12 -11.95
C VAL A 77 -1.67 -9.86 -12.73
N SER A 78 -1.59 -8.71 -12.06
CA SER A 78 -1.71 -7.38 -12.68
C SER A 78 -0.36 -6.69 -12.67
N SER A 79 -0.06 -5.90 -13.69
CA SER A 79 1.18 -5.15 -13.85
C SER A 79 0.88 -3.76 -14.34
N PHE A 80 1.45 -2.74 -13.69
CA PHE A 80 1.30 -1.35 -14.10
C PHE A 80 2.60 -0.55 -13.97
N PRO A 81 2.81 0.47 -14.82
CA PRO A 81 3.92 1.39 -14.69
C PRO A 81 3.64 2.48 -13.66
N LEU A 82 4.69 2.92 -12.97
CA LEU A 82 4.68 4.17 -12.22
C LEU A 82 5.41 5.28 -13.00
N PRO A 83 5.05 6.56 -12.79
CA PRO A 83 5.75 7.67 -13.41
C PRO A 83 7.25 7.65 -13.01
N PRO A 84 8.16 7.87 -13.97
CA PRO A 84 9.59 7.77 -13.71
C PRO A 84 10.06 8.88 -12.75
N ARG A 85 10.87 8.50 -11.77
CA ARG A 85 11.48 9.45 -10.83
C ARG A 85 12.72 10.04 -11.46
N LYS A 86 12.68 11.34 -11.76
CA LYS A 86 13.81 12.06 -12.34
C LYS A 86 14.68 12.67 -11.25
N THR A 87 15.97 12.43 -11.33
CA THR A 87 16.96 12.86 -10.34
C THR A 87 18.06 13.66 -11.04
N MET A 88 18.24 14.91 -10.59
CA MET A 88 19.25 15.81 -11.14
C MET A 88 20.57 15.62 -10.41
N TYR A 89 21.61 15.25 -11.14
CA TYR A 89 22.96 15.10 -10.63
C TYR A 89 23.85 16.21 -11.14
N LYS A 90 24.70 16.73 -10.25
CA LYS A 90 25.71 17.75 -10.56
C LYS A 90 27.07 17.19 -10.22
N THR A 91 27.97 17.25 -11.19
CA THR A 91 29.38 16.91 -10.99
C THR A 91 30.16 18.19 -10.81
N TYR A 92 31.17 18.16 -9.94
CA TYR A 92 32.00 19.32 -9.61
C TYR A 92 33.42 19.10 -10.10
N HIS A 93 34.14 20.20 -10.34
CA HIS A 93 35.56 20.13 -10.58
C HIS A 93 36.29 19.63 -9.32
N PRO A 94 37.41 18.88 -9.47
CA PRO A 94 38.18 18.43 -8.32
C PRO A 94 38.62 19.62 -7.46
N ASN A 95 38.41 19.52 -6.15
CA ASN A 95 38.72 20.56 -5.17
C ASN A 95 38.04 21.92 -5.43
N SER A 96 36.89 21.93 -6.09
CA SER A 96 36.16 23.17 -6.40
C SER A 96 34.65 22.97 -6.24
N THR A 97 33.93 24.04 -5.91
CA THR A 97 32.47 24.09 -5.91
C THR A 97 31.89 24.46 -7.27
N LYS A 98 32.74 24.68 -8.28
CA LYS A 98 32.30 24.97 -9.64
C LYS A 98 31.70 23.72 -10.28
N VAL A 99 30.46 23.83 -10.74
CA VAL A 99 29.75 22.77 -11.46
C VAL A 99 30.45 22.52 -12.81
N LYS A 100 30.75 21.25 -13.07
CA LYS A 100 31.39 20.75 -14.30
C LYS A 100 30.35 20.30 -15.32
N ALA A 101 29.42 19.47 -14.90
CA ALA A 101 28.33 18.97 -15.74
C ALA A 101 27.09 18.66 -14.90
N GLU A 102 25.93 18.89 -15.48
CA GLU A 102 24.63 18.54 -14.92
C GLU A 102 23.97 17.52 -15.85
N PHE A 103 23.41 16.46 -15.27
CA PHE A 103 22.66 15.47 -16.03
C PHE A 103 21.47 14.95 -15.21
N GLU A 104 20.45 14.49 -15.92
CA GLU A 104 19.23 13.96 -15.36
C GLU A 104 19.21 12.44 -15.53
N LEU A 105 19.03 11.70 -14.44
CA LEU A 105 18.78 10.25 -14.50
C LEU A 105 17.32 9.98 -14.17
N SER A 106 16.65 9.26 -15.07
CA SER A 106 15.29 8.79 -14.88
C SER A 106 15.33 7.35 -14.36
N LYS A 107 14.72 7.10 -13.19
CA LYS A 107 14.52 5.77 -12.64
C LYS A 107 13.09 5.32 -12.94
N TYR A 108 12.96 4.29 -13.77
CA TYR A 108 11.69 3.70 -14.17
C TYR A 108 11.27 2.63 -13.16
N CYS A 109 9.96 2.45 -13.02
CA CYS A 109 9.38 1.52 -12.06
C CYS A 109 8.20 0.75 -12.65
N ARG A 110 8.16 -0.56 -12.41
CA ARG A 110 7.06 -1.47 -12.72
C ARG A 110 6.60 -2.15 -11.45
N VAL A 111 5.31 -2.11 -11.19
CA VAL A 111 4.69 -2.75 -10.03
C VAL A 111 3.82 -3.90 -10.50
N PHE A 112 3.98 -5.05 -9.86
CA PHE A 112 3.09 -6.18 -9.99
C PHE A 112 2.22 -6.29 -8.76
N THR A 113 0.93 -6.51 -8.96
CA THR A 113 0.00 -6.94 -7.92
C THR A 113 -0.33 -8.40 -8.18
N ILE A 114 -0.03 -9.26 -7.21
CA ILE A 114 -0.13 -10.70 -7.36
C ILE A 114 -1.04 -11.26 -6.28
N ASP A 115 -2.03 -12.05 -6.71
CA ASP A 115 -3.03 -12.63 -5.82
C ASP A 115 -3.16 -14.15 -6.03
N GLY A 116 -3.56 -14.86 -4.97
CA GLY A 116 -3.79 -16.30 -5.02
C GLY A 116 -2.53 -17.18 -5.00
N ILE A 117 -1.41 -16.71 -4.47
CA ILE A 117 -0.19 -17.53 -4.32
C ILE A 117 -0.29 -18.41 -3.07
N LYS A 118 0.02 -19.70 -3.19
CA LYS A 118 0.16 -20.59 -2.03
C LYS A 118 1.40 -20.21 -1.22
N SER A 119 1.30 -20.24 0.12
CA SER A 119 2.41 -19.82 0.98
C SER A 119 3.69 -20.62 0.81
N VAL A 120 3.58 -21.87 0.35
CA VAL A 120 4.74 -22.74 0.09
C VAL A 120 5.46 -22.37 -1.21
N ASP A 121 4.74 -21.83 -2.18
CA ASP A 121 5.27 -21.52 -3.51
C ASP A 121 5.97 -20.15 -3.53
N LEU A 122 5.51 -19.18 -2.73
CA LEU A 122 6.08 -17.83 -2.68
C LEU A 122 7.62 -17.76 -2.55
N PRO A 123 8.28 -18.44 -1.59
CA PRO A 123 9.74 -18.39 -1.48
C PRO A 123 10.45 -18.92 -2.74
N ILE A 124 9.93 -19.99 -3.34
CA ILE A 124 10.48 -20.60 -4.55
C ILE A 124 10.39 -19.63 -5.73
N ILE A 125 9.26 -18.93 -5.83
CA ILE A 125 9.03 -17.92 -6.87
C ILE A 125 10.00 -16.75 -6.71
N VAL A 126 10.16 -16.24 -5.49
CA VAL A 126 11.07 -15.12 -5.20
C VAL A 126 12.51 -15.50 -5.53
N ASP A 127 12.95 -16.70 -5.14
CA ASP A 127 14.29 -17.20 -5.48
C ASP A 127 14.50 -17.30 -6.98
N LEU A 128 13.51 -17.82 -7.72
CA LEU A 128 13.58 -17.94 -9.18
C LEU A 128 13.65 -16.57 -9.86
N LEU A 129 12.86 -15.60 -9.42
CA LEU A 129 12.93 -14.23 -9.93
C LEU A 129 14.28 -13.59 -9.59
N GLN A 130 14.77 -13.76 -8.37
CA GLN A 130 16.07 -13.21 -7.96
C GLN A 130 17.24 -13.79 -8.77
N GLN A 131 17.23 -15.09 -9.05
CA GLN A 131 18.26 -15.75 -9.86
C GLN A 131 18.30 -15.27 -11.31
N ASN A 132 17.16 -14.81 -11.84
CA ASN A 132 17.02 -14.32 -13.21
C ASN A 132 16.99 -12.78 -13.29
N LEU A 133 17.29 -12.09 -12.19
CA LEU A 133 17.26 -10.63 -12.13
C LEU A 133 18.41 -10.06 -12.97
N PRO A 134 18.13 -9.21 -13.99
CA PRO A 134 19.17 -8.62 -14.80
C PRO A 134 19.95 -7.54 -14.03
N GLU A 135 21.15 -7.24 -14.52
CA GLU A 135 21.97 -6.17 -13.97
C GLU A 135 21.28 -4.80 -14.05
N GLY A 136 21.48 -3.98 -13.02
CA GLY A 136 20.89 -2.63 -12.96
C GLY A 136 19.38 -2.58 -12.72
N VAL A 137 18.74 -3.73 -12.45
CA VAL A 137 17.35 -3.82 -11.99
C VAL A 137 17.33 -4.20 -10.51
N GLU A 138 16.58 -3.43 -9.73
CA GLU A 138 16.32 -3.68 -8.32
C GLU A 138 14.91 -4.26 -8.17
N MET A 139 14.76 -5.28 -7.34
CA MET A 139 13.48 -5.94 -7.05
C MET A 139 13.17 -5.84 -5.56
N THR A 140 11.96 -5.38 -5.23
CA THR A 140 11.48 -5.27 -3.84
C THR A 140 10.12 -5.93 -3.72
N LEU A 141 9.96 -6.83 -2.74
CA LEU A 141 8.69 -7.46 -2.40
C LEU A 141 8.08 -6.76 -1.17
N GLN A 142 6.81 -6.39 -1.25
CA GLN A 142 6.08 -5.68 -0.19
C GLN A 142 4.66 -6.25 -0.08
N GLU A 143 4.00 -5.98 1.05
CA GLU A 143 2.57 -6.20 1.18
C GLU A 143 1.80 -5.24 0.25
N TYR A 144 0.55 -5.59 -0.08
CA TYR A 144 -0.28 -4.73 -0.93
C TYR A 144 -0.49 -3.35 -0.32
N ASP A 145 0.01 -2.32 -1.01
CA ASP A 145 -0.20 -0.92 -0.70
C ASP A 145 -1.09 -0.25 -1.78
N PRO A 146 -2.30 0.22 -1.43
CA PRO A 146 -3.16 0.94 -2.37
C PRO A 146 -2.58 2.31 -2.78
N GLN A 147 -1.70 2.91 -1.97
CA GLN A 147 -1.11 4.21 -2.26
C GLN A 147 -0.23 4.19 -3.51
N LEU A 148 0.39 3.04 -3.83
CA LEU A 148 1.18 2.88 -5.05
C LEU A 148 0.30 3.00 -6.30
N GLU A 149 -0.90 2.44 -6.28
CA GLU A 149 -1.83 2.58 -7.39
C GLU A 149 -2.35 4.02 -7.51
N GLU A 150 -2.66 4.66 -6.38
CA GLU A 150 -3.05 6.09 -6.34
C GLU A 150 -1.98 7.00 -6.94
N SER A 151 -0.70 6.72 -6.67
CA SER A 151 0.45 7.51 -7.17
C SER A 151 0.60 7.55 -8.70
N ARG A 152 -0.11 6.65 -9.40
CA ARG A 152 -0.19 6.65 -10.87
C ARG A 152 -1.07 7.79 -11.39
N TYR A 153 -2.06 8.21 -10.62
CA TYR A 153 -3.03 9.22 -11.01
C TYR A 153 -2.53 10.63 -10.71
N VAL A 154 -3.04 11.61 -11.46
CA VAL A 154 -2.73 13.02 -11.21
C VAL A 154 -3.59 13.50 -10.04
N ALA A 155 -2.95 14.12 -9.04
CA ALA A 155 -3.64 14.65 -7.86
C ALA A 155 -4.67 15.72 -8.27
N ASN A 156 -5.85 15.67 -7.65
CA ASN A 156 -6.92 16.64 -7.89
C ASN A 156 -6.82 17.79 -6.89
N LEU A 157 -6.04 18.81 -7.24
CA LEU A 157 -5.76 19.97 -6.39
C LEU A 157 -7.03 20.74 -6.01
N GLU A 158 -8.03 20.81 -6.90
CA GLU A 158 -9.30 21.50 -6.62
C GLU A 158 -10.06 20.81 -5.48
N MET A 159 -10.17 19.48 -5.53
CA MET A 159 -10.77 18.69 -4.46
C MET A 159 -10.06 18.89 -3.12
N GLU A 160 -8.72 18.87 -3.12
CA GLU A 160 -7.91 19.08 -1.91
C GLU A 160 -8.11 20.49 -1.34
N THR A 161 -8.18 21.51 -2.19
CA THR A 161 -8.43 22.90 -1.76
C THR A 161 -9.80 23.04 -1.10
N LEU A 162 -10.86 22.50 -1.72
CA LEU A 162 -12.22 22.51 -1.18
C LEU A 162 -12.32 21.75 0.16
N GLN A 163 -11.68 20.59 0.28
CA GLN A 163 -11.60 19.86 1.55
C GLN A 163 -10.92 20.70 2.63
N SER A 164 -9.80 21.36 2.31
CA SER A 164 -9.09 22.23 3.24
C SER A 164 -9.93 23.43 3.70
N GLU A 165 -10.80 23.96 2.83
CA GLU A 165 -11.71 25.05 3.15
C GLU A 165 -12.84 24.57 4.08
N LEU A 166 -13.43 23.41 3.80
CA LEU A 166 -14.43 22.80 4.67
C LEU A 166 -13.87 22.52 6.08
N GLU A 167 -12.66 21.99 6.18
CA GLU A 167 -12.00 21.73 7.47
C GLU A 167 -11.80 23.01 8.28
N LYS A 168 -11.42 24.12 7.64
CA LYS A 168 -11.26 25.43 8.29
C LYS A 168 -12.58 25.98 8.82
N LEU A 169 -13.69 25.73 8.11
CA LEU A 169 -15.03 26.16 8.52
C LEU A 169 -15.64 25.27 9.62
N SER A 170 -15.15 24.03 9.76
CA SER A 170 -15.59 23.09 10.78
C SER A 170 -14.93 23.28 12.16
N LYS A 171 -13.85 24.07 12.22
CA LYS A 171 -13.13 24.44 13.45
C LYS A 171 -13.61 25.77 13.99
#